data_AF-A0A2A2LTF9-F1
#
_entry.id   AF-A0A2A2LTF9-F1
#
_cell.length_a   1.000
_cell.length_b   1.000
_cell.length_c   1.000
_cell.angle_alpha   90.00
_cell.angle_beta   90.00
_cell.angle_gamma   90.00
#
_symmetry.space_group_name_H-M   'P 1'
#
loop_
_entity.id
_entity.type
_entity.pdbx_description
1 polymer ?
#
loop_
_entity_poly.entity_id
_entity_poly.type
_entity_poly.pdbx_seq_one_letter_code
_entity_poly.pdbx_strand_id
1 'polypeptide(L)'
;MELVTGGELFDRIVAKGSYTEKDASHLIRQVLHAVAFMHENGVVHRDLKPENLLYFNQDEDSKIMISDFGLSKTEDSGVMATACGTPGYPPFYDENDANLFAQIIKGEYEFDAPYWDQISDSAKDFISHLMCCDPEQRFTCQQALAHPWISGNTAYTKDIHGSVASHLKKSLAKRNWKKAYNATAAIRQLQMLRLSSNSNRIGQQQRATTSAFQV
;
A
#
# COMPACT_ATOMS: atom_id res chain seq x y z
N MET A 1 -18.87 -0.07 11.28
CA MET A 1 -17.53 0.49 11.02
C MET A 1 -17.39 1.75 11.83
N GLU A 2 -16.40 1.82 12.72
CA GLU A 2 -16.06 3.07 13.41
C GLU A 2 -15.52 4.08 12.39
N LEU A 3 -15.86 5.35 12.54
CA LEU A 3 -15.39 6.40 11.63
C LEU A 3 -13.92 6.70 11.93
N VAL A 4 -13.08 6.52 10.92
CA VAL A 4 -11.64 6.79 11.00
C VAL A 4 -11.38 8.22 10.53
N THR A 5 -10.90 9.09 11.41
CA THR A 5 -10.74 10.54 11.14
C THR A 5 -9.29 11.02 11.22
N GLY A 6 -8.35 10.14 11.56
CA GLY A 6 -6.95 10.48 11.79
C GLY A 6 -6.07 10.67 10.56
N GLY A 7 -6.61 10.38 9.38
CA GLY A 7 -5.91 10.50 8.10
C GLY A 7 -4.94 9.36 7.82
N GLU A 8 -4.26 9.48 6.68
CA GLU A 8 -3.30 8.48 6.21
C GLU A 8 -1.95 8.60 6.93
N LEU A 9 -1.25 7.47 7.06
CA LEU A 9 0.04 7.39 7.72
C LEU A 9 1.08 8.40 7.19
N PHE A 10 1.28 8.45 5.87
CA PHE A 10 2.34 9.28 5.29
C PHE A 10 2.09 10.78 5.45
N ASP A 11 0.83 11.21 5.42
CA ASP A 11 0.47 12.61 5.65
C ASP A 11 0.83 13.03 7.09
N ARG A 12 0.59 12.14 8.06
CA ARG A 12 0.95 12.33 9.47
C ARG A 12 2.47 12.41 9.68
N ILE A 13 3.25 11.52 9.07
CA ILE A 13 4.71 11.57 9.18
C ILE A 13 5.24 12.88 8.59
N VAL A 14 4.72 13.30 7.43
CA VAL A 14 5.14 14.53 6.74
C VAL A 14 4.76 15.79 7.52
N ALA A 15 3.64 15.78 8.22
CA ALA A 15 3.19 16.88 9.06
C ALA A 15 3.92 16.93 10.42
N LYS A 16 4.55 15.83 10.84
CA LYS A 16 5.31 15.76 12.09
C LYS A 16 6.52 16.70 12.03
N GLY A 17 6.95 17.25 13.16
CA GLY A 17 8.17 18.06 13.22
C GLY A 17 9.45 17.23 13.29
N SER A 18 9.35 16.00 13.80
CA SER A 18 10.44 15.07 14.07
C SER A 18 9.95 13.63 13.89
N TYR A 19 10.84 12.72 13.48
CA TYR A 19 10.51 11.32 13.22
C TYR A 19 11.77 10.48 13.37
N THR A 20 11.67 9.40 14.15
CA THR A 20 12.82 8.55 14.50
C THR A 20 12.59 7.11 14.06
N GLU A 21 13.63 6.27 14.09
CA GLU A 21 13.41 4.83 13.91
C GLU A 21 12.54 4.24 15.02
N LYS A 22 12.62 4.77 16.25
CA LYS A 22 11.78 4.32 17.35
C LYS A 22 10.30 4.59 17.07
N ASP A 23 9.96 5.71 16.44
CA ASP A 23 8.59 5.97 15.96
C ASP A 23 8.14 4.92 14.94
N ALA A 24 9.00 4.61 13.96
CA ALA A 24 8.73 3.60 12.94
C ALA A 24 8.54 2.20 13.56
N SER A 25 9.42 1.81 14.48
CA SER A 25 9.35 0.54 15.21
C SER A 25 8.02 0.41 15.98
N HIS A 26 7.60 1.46 16.70
CA HIS A 26 6.31 1.45 17.40
C HIS A 26 5.11 1.29 16.46
N LEU A 27 5.16 1.93 15.29
CA LEU A 27 4.12 1.79 14.29
C LEU A 27 4.08 0.37 13.73
N ILE A 28 5.23 -0.17 13.30
CA ILE A 28 5.32 -1.50 12.74
C ILE A 28 4.88 -2.56 13.75
N ARG A 29 5.19 -2.37 15.05
CA ARG A 29 4.68 -3.24 16.11
C ARG A 29 3.15 -3.31 16.15
N GLN A 30 2.46 -2.18 15.99
CA GLN A 30 0.99 -2.17 15.93
C GLN A 30 0.45 -2.87 14.67
N VAL A 31 1.10 -2.64 13.52
CA VAL A 31 0.75 -3.33 12.26
C VAL A 31 0.94 -4.84 12.42
N LEU A 32 2.06 -5.29 12.97
CA LEU A 32 2.34 -6.71 13.21
C LEU A 32 1.32 -7.35 14.15
N HIS A 33 0.87 -6.66 15.20
CA HIS A 33 -0.20 -7.16 16.07
C HIS A 33 -1.52 -7.32 15.31
N ALA A 34 -1.90 -6.34 14.50
CA ALA A 34 -3.11 -6.44 13.68
C ALA A 34 -3.02 -7.57 12.65
N VAL A 35 -1.87 -7.77 12.02
CA VAL A 35 -1.65 -8.86 11.06
C VAL A 35 -1.63 -10.22 11.75
N ALA A 36 -0.98 -10.35 12.91
CA ALA A 36 -1.01 -11.56 13.71
C ALA A 36 -2.45 -11.96 14.07
N PHE A 37 -3.26 -11.00 14.52
CA PHE A 37 -4.67 -11.24 14.81
C PHE A 37 -5.45 -11.69 13.57
N MET A 38 -5.23 -11.09 12.40
CA MET A 38 -5.86 -11.54 11.16
C MET A 38 -5.48 -12.98 10.83
N HIS A 39 -4.19 -13.32 10.91
CA HIS A 39 -3.70 -14.67 10.63
C HIS A 39 -4.24 -15.72 11.62
N GLU A 40 -4.34 -15.39 12.91
CA GLU A 40 -4.95 -16.27 13.93
C GLU A 40 -6.42 -16.58 13.65
N ASN A 41 -7.11 -15.69 12.93
CA ASN A 41 -8.49 -15.88 12.47
C ASN A 41 -8.57 -16.44 11.04
N GLY A 42 -7.46 -16.93 10.48
CA GLY A 42 -7.39 -17.51 9.14
C GLY A 42 -7.63 -16.48 8.02
N VAL A 43 -7.43 -15.19 8.29
CA VAL A 43 -7.60 -14.10 7.32
C VAL A 43 -6.23 -13.60 6.86
N VAL A 44 -5.99 -13.63 5.56
CA VAL A 44 -4.81 -12.99 4.96
C VAL A 44 -5.23 -11.73 4.23
N HIS A 45 -4.64 -10.58 4.59
CA HIS A 45 -5.03 -9.27 4.06
C HIS A 45 -4.70 -9.09 2.56
N ARG A 46 -3.52 -9.55 2.12
CA ARG A 46 -3.02 -9.53 0.72
C ARG A 46 -2.77 -8.18 0.06
N ASP A 47 -3.31 -7.09 0.60
CA ASP A 47 -3.06 -5.73 0.07
C ASP A 47 -2.57 -4.76 1.16
N LEU A 48 -1.60 -5.22 1.98
CA LEU A 48 -0.97 -4.34 2.96
C LEU A 48 -0.11 -3.32 2.24
N LYS A 49 -0.50 -2.05 2.34
CA LYS A 49 0.18 -0.91 1.73
C LYS A 49 -0.08 0.35 2.58
N PRO A 50 0.76 1.39 2.47
CA PRO A 50 0.62 2.60 3.29
C PRO A 50 -0.76 3.27 3.21
N GLU A 51 -1.44 3.19 2.07
CA GLU A 51 -2.80 3.74 1.89
C GLU A 51 -3.85 3.05 2.76
N ASN A 52 -3.59 1.79 3.11
CA ASN A 52 -4.48 0.96 3.92
C ASN A 52 -4.13 1.05 5.41
N LEU A 53 -3.22 1.95 5.80
CA LEU A 53 -2.83 2.23 7.18
C LEU A 53 -3.32 3.63 7.58
N LEU A 54 -4.36 3.67 8.40
CA LEU A 54 -5.04 4.90 8.81
C LEU A 54 -4.95 5.10 10.31
N TYR A 55 -4.76 6.33 10.75
CA TYR A 55 -4.86 6.66 12.18
C TYR A 55 -6.33 6.77 12.60
N PHE A 56 -6.67 6.22 13.77
CA PHE A 56 -8.03 6.23 14.31
C PHE A 56 -8.63 7.65 14.42
N ASN A 57 -7.91 8.56 15.07
CA ASN A 57 -8.32 9.95 15.30
C ASN A 57 -7.14 10.90 15.05
N GLN A 58 -7.25 12.20 15.35
CA GLN A 58 -6.18 13.19 15.09
C GLN A 58 -5.12 13.30 16.21
N ASP A 59 -5.29 12.58 17.31
CA ASP A 59 -4.40 12.68 18.48
C ASP A 59 -2.99 12.17 18.15
N GLU A 60 -1.97 12.70 18.81
CA GLU A 60 -0.56 12.36 18.55
C GLU A 60 -0.25 10.87 18.83
N ASP A 61 -0.92 10.31 19.84
CA ASP A 61 -0.80 8.91 20.28
C ASP A 61 -1.86 7.98 19.64
N SER A 62 -2.60 8.46 18.63
CA SER A 62 -3.62 7.67 17.95
C SER A 62 -3.09 6.31 17.49
N LYS A 63 -3.88 5.27 17.74
CA LYS A 63 -3.61 3.92 17.20
C LYS A 63 -3.68 3.89 15.67
N ILE A 64 -2.86 3.05 15.05
CA ILE A 64 -2.97 2.72 13.62
C ILE A 64 -4.01 1.63 13.41
N MET A 65 -4.73 1.70 12.30
CA MET A 65 -5.72 0.72 11.90
C MET A 65 -5.48 0.30 10.45
N ILE A 66 -5.72 -0.98 10.17
CA ILE A 66 -5.66 -1.53 8.82
C ILE A 66 -7.05 -1.43 8.21
N SER A 67 -7.15 -0.86 7.02
CA SER A 67 -8.38 -0.71 6.24
C SER A 67 -8.31 -1.48 4.92
N ASP A 68 -9.46 -1.61 4.27
CA ASP A 68 -9.60 -2.22 2.93
C ASP A 68 -9.25 -3.71 2.85
N PHE A 69 -10.20 -4.53 3.31
CA PHE A 69 -10.18 -5.98 3.23
C PHE A 69 -10.72 -6.52 1.89
N GLY A 70 -10.88 -5.67 0.87
CA GLY A 70 -11.53 -6.03 -0.41
C GLY A 70 -10.85 -7.17 -1.17
N LEU A 71 -9.58 -7.45 -0.87
CA LEU A 71 -8.79 -8.55 -1.43
C LEU A 71 -8.46 -9.66 -0.42
N SER A 72 -9.01 -9.60 0.80
CA SER A 72 -8.75 -10.60 1.83
C SER A 72 -9.34 -11.95 1.46
N LYS A 73 -8.67 -13.04 1.87
CA LYS A 73 -9.16 -14.41 1.66
C LYS A 73 -9.02 -15.21 2.93
N THR A 74 -10.00 -16.07 3.19
CA THR A 74 -9.92 -17.08 4.24
C THR A 74 -9.03 -18.24 3.80
N GLU A 75 -8.29 -18.82 4.74
CA GLU A 75 -7.23 -19.80 4.52
C GLU A 75 -7.72 -21.15 3.92
N ASP A 76 -9.04 -21.36 3.83
CA ASP A 76 -9.69 -22.60 3.39
C ASP A 76 -9.66 -22.83 1.86
N SER A 77 -8.65 -22.29 1.17
CA SER A 77 -8.59 -22.27 -0.30
C SER A 77 -7.17 -22.41 -0.85
N GLY A 78 -6.43 -23.41 -0.39
CA GLY A 78 -5.20 -23.92 -1.02
C GLY A 78 -4.07 -22.89 -1.23
N VAL A 79 -3.01 -23.34 -1.91
CA VAL A 79 -1.84 -22.52 -2.27
C VAL A 79 -2.30 -21.21 -2.93
N MET A 80 -1.86 -20.07 -2.39
CA MET A 80 -2.23 -18.74 -2.86
C MET A 80 -1.60 -18.42 -4.22
N ALA A 81 -2.11 -19.02 -5.29
CA ALA A 81 -1.53 -18.95 -6.64
C ALA A 81 -1.99 -17.73 -7.48
N THR A 82 -2.82 -16.84 -6.93
CA THR A 82 -3.31 -15.66 -7.65
C THR A 82 -2.37 -14.47 -7.39
N ALA A 83 -1.79 -13.90 -8.45
CA ALA A 83 -1.06 -12.65 -8.35
C ALA A 83 -1.98 -11.52 -7.85
N CYS A 84 -1.68 -10.97 -6.68
CA CYS A 84 -2.41 -9.88 -6.06
C CYS A 84 -1.44 -8.88 -5.44
N GLY A 85 -1.82 -7.59 -5.41
CA GLY A 85 -0.99 -6.48 -4.93
C GLY A 85 -0.93 -5.33 -5.93
N THR A 86 -0.74 -4.10 -5.44
CA THR A 86 -0.58 -2.92 -6.30
C THR A 86 0.92 -2.62 -6.52
N PRO A 87 1.48 -2.78 -7.73
CA PRO A 87 2.88 -2.42 -7.99
C PRO A 87 3.11 -0.90 -7.87
N GLY A 88 4.25 -0.49 -7.31
CA GLY A 88 4.72 0.90 -7.34
C GLY A 88 5.30 1.50 -6.04
N TYR A 89 5.63 0.69 -5.03
CA TYR A 89 6.27 1.16 -3.80
C TYR A 89 7.71 0.66 -3.66
N PRO A 90 8.66 1.50 -3.17
CA PRO A 90 10.02 1.06 -2.84
C PRO A 90 9.99 -0.14 -1.89
N PRO A 91 10.98 -1.05 -1.98
CA PRO A 91 12.25 -0.89 -2.67
C PRO A 91 12.24 -1.23 -4.17
N PHE A 92 11.15 -1.80 -4.69
CA PHE A 92 11.10 -2.20 -6.10
C PHE A 92 10.39 -1.14 -6.94
N TYR A 93 11.13 -0.54 -7.89
CA TYR A 93 10.59 0.42 -8.84
C TYR A 93 11.16 0.16 -10.23
N ASP A 94 10.28 -0.18 -11.17
CA ASP A 94 10.59 -0.22 -12.59
C ASP A 94 9.37 0.32 -13.37
N GLU A 95 9.61 1.00 -14.49
CA GLU A 95 8.53 1.48 -15.36
C GLU A 95 7.88 0.34 -16.14
N ASN A 96 8.56 -0.80 -16.25
CA ASN A 96 8.08 -2.04 -16.83
C ASN A 96 7.68 -3.03 -15.73
N ASP A 97 6.39 -3.37 -15.69
CA ASP A 97 5.83 -4.31 -14.72
C ASP A 97 6.57 -5.67 -14.72
N ALA A 98 7.04 -6.17 -15.87
CA ALA A 98 7.76 -7.44 -15.93
C ALA A 98 9.12 -7.40 -15.23
N ASN A 99 9.84 -6.28 -15.32
CA ASN A 99 11.12 -6.08 -14.62
C ASN A 99 10.89 -5.84 -13.13
N LEU A 100 9.85 -5.08 -12.79
CA LEU A 100 9.41 -4.88 -11.42
C LEU A 100 9.08 -6.22 -10.75
N PHE A 101 8.28 -7.06 -11.41
CA PHE A 101 7.99 -8.41 -10.93
C PHE A 101 9.24 -9.29 -10.87
N ALA A 102 10.19 -9.15 -11.81
CA ALA A 102 11.45 -9.89 -11.75
C ALA A 102 12.31 -9.48 -10.53
N GLN A 103 12.39 -8.19 -10.19
CA GLN A 103 13.10 -7.71 -9.00
C GLN A 103 12.42 -8.21 -7.72
N ILE A 104 11.09 -8.15 -7.65
CA ILE A 104 10.29 -8.69 -6.54
C ILE A 104 10.50 -10.19 -6.36
N ILE A 105 10.49 -10.96 -7.47
CA ILE A 105 10.67 -12.42 -7.46
C ILE A 105 12.10 -12.80 -7.07
N LYS A 106 13.09 -12.01 -7.47
CA LYS A 106 14.50 -12.24 -7.12
C LYS A 106 14.86 -11.79 -5.71
N GLY A 107 14.11 -10.85 -5.13
CA GLY A 107 14.44 -10.25 -3.82
C GLY A 107 15.72 -9.44 -3.83
N GLU A 108 16.13 -8.94 -5.00
CA GLU A 108 17.31 -8.08 -5.16
C GLU A 108 16.93 -6.67 -4.69
N TYR A 109 17.24 -6.34 -3.43
CA TYR A 109 17.16 -4.97 -2.89
C TYR A 109 18.48 -4.63 -2.19
N GLU A 110 18.84 -3.35 -2.20
CA GLU A 110 20.05 -2.84 -1.56
C GLU A 110 19.72 -1.69 -0.59
N PHE A 111 20.54 -1.55 0.45
CA PHE A 111 20.44 -0.46 1.41
C PHE A 111 21.38 0.68 0.99
N ASP A 112 20.97 1.42 -0.04
CA ASP A 112 21.83 2.39 -0.73
C ASP A 112 22.26 3.60 0.12
N ALA A 113 23.54 3.93 0.04
CA ALA A 113 24.07 5.21 0.51
C ALA A 113 23.58 6.37 -0.40
N PRO A 114 23.37 7.59 0.13
CA PRO A 114 23.58 8.01 1.51
C PRO A 114 22.33 7.82 2.41
N TYR A 115 21.24 7.26 1.88
CA TYR A 115 19.94 7.27 2.54
C TYR A 115 19.87 6.32 3.74
N TRP A 116 20.58 5.19 3.66
CA TRP A 116 20.58 4.14 4.67
C TRP A 116 21.77 4.19 5.65
N ASP A 117 22.71 5.12 5.46
CA ASP A 117 23.90 5.26 6.32
C ASP A 117 23.53 5.64 7.75
N GLN A 118 22.43 6.39 7.90
CA GLN A 118 21.94 6.84 9.20
C GLN A 118 20.94 5.88 9.84
N ILE A 119 20.63 4.75 9.19
CA ILE A 119 19.68 3.75 9.65
C ILE A 119 20.42 2.61 10.35
N SER A 120 19.93 2.17 11.51
CA SER A 120 20.53 1.11 12.30
C SER A 120 20.63 -0.22 11.55
N ASP A 121 21.71 -0.96 11.79
CA ASP A 121 21.87 -2.31 11.23
C ASP A 121 20.77 -3.24 11.73
N SER A 122 20.23 -3.01 12.94
CA SER A 122 19.10 -3.75 13.45
C SER A 122 17.81 -3.51 12.66
N ALA A 123 17.58 -2.30 12.13
CA ALA A 123 16.45 -2.04 11.25
C ALA A 123 16.62 -2.75 9.90
N LYS A 124 17.83 -2.74 9.34
CA LYS A 124 18.16 -3.42 8.09
C LYS A 124 18.00 -4.93 8.21
N ASP A 125 18.49 -5.50 9.33
CA ASP A 125 18.33 -6.91 9.69
C ASP A 125 16.85 -7.28 9.87
N PHE A 126 16.07 -6.44 10.53
CA PHE A 126 14.63 -6.66 10.64
C PHE A 126 13.93 -6.73 9.27
N ILE A 127 14.26 -5.79 8.38
CA ILE A 127 13.69 -5.73 7.02
C ILE A 127 14.07 -6.96 6.22
N SER A 128 15.30 -7.46 6.34
CA SER A 128 15.77 -8.60 5.55
C SER A 128 15.04 -9.90 5.87
N HIS A 129 14.69 -10.12 7.13
CA HIS A 129 13.89 -11.27 7.55
C HIS A 129 12.43 -11.20 7.05
N LEU A 130 11.89 -10.00 6.81
CA LEU A 130 10.57 -9.81 6.20
C LEU A 130 10.60 -9.90 4.67
N MET A 131 11.63 -9.34 4.05
CA MET A 131 11.87 -9.35 2.60
C MET A 131 12.58 -10.62 2.13
N CYS A 132 12.23 -11.77 2.73
CA CYS A 132 12.77 -13.07 2.34
C CYS A 132 11.92 -13.68 1.21
N CYS A 133 12.57 -14.10 0.12
CA CYS A 133 11.89 -14.75 -1.01
C CYS A 133 11.28 -16.10 -0.62
N ASP A 134 12.00 -16.88 0.19
CA ASP A 134 11.54 -18.17 0.68
C ASP A 134 10.49 -17.96 1.78
N PRO A 135 9.20 -18.31 1.55
CA PRO A 135 8.15 -18.15 2.54
C PRO A 135 8.39 -18.94 3.83
N GLU A 136 9.10 -20.07 3.76
CA GLU A 136 9.40 -20.91 4.93
C GLU A 136 10.47 -20.30 5.84
N GLN A 137 11.34 -19.46 5.27
CA GLN A 137 12.38 -18.72 6.00
C GLN A 137 11.92 -17.32 6.41
N ARG A 138 10.85 -16.81 5.79
CA ARG A 138 10.29 -15.49 6.09
C ARG A 138 9.74 -15.47 7.52
N PHE A 139 10.03 -14.40 8.24
CA PHE A 139 9.50 -14.23 9.58
C PHE A 139 7.97 -14.21 9.60
N THR A 140 7.42 -15.03 10.49
CA THR A 140 6.05 -14.90 10.98
C THR A 140 5.88 -13.61 11.78
N CYS A 141 4.63 -13.17 11.99
CA CYS A 141 4.37 -11.99 12.80
C CYS A 141 4.88 -12.15 14.24
N GLN A 142 4.78 -13.35 14.81
CA GLN A 142 5.28 -13.67 16.16
C GLN A 142 6.81 -13.55 16.23
N GLN A 143 7.54 -14.06 15.23
CA GLN A 143 9.00 -13.90 15.13
C GLN A 143 9.40 -12.42 14.95
N ALA A 144 8.70 -11.70 14.07
CA ALA A 144 8.94 -10.28 13.83
C ALA A 144 8.67 -9.42 15.08
N LEU A 145 7.63 -9.73 15.86
CA LEU A 145 7.32 -9.05 17.12
C LEU A 145 8.40 -9.28 18.19
N ALA A 146 9.09 -10.42 18.16
CA ALA A 146 10.17 -10.73 19.08
C ALA A 146 11.51 -10.06 18.71
N HIS A 147 11.66 -9.59 17.46
CA HIS A 147 12.92 -9.03 16.96
C HIS A 147 13.42 -7.81 17.77
N PRO A 148 14.74 -7.67 18.04
CA PRO A 148 15.27 -6.59 18.89
C PRO A 148 14.91 -5.16 18.45
N TRP A 149 14.74 -4.94 17.15
CA TRP A 149 14.31 -3.65 16.61
C TRP A 149 12.87 -3.29 17.01
N ILE A 150 12.01 -4.30 17.25
CA ILE A 150 10.61 -4.14 17.66
C ILE A 150 10.45 -4.23 19.19
N SER A 151 10.98 -5.29 19.80
CA SER A 151 10.78 -5.61 21.23
C SER A 151 11.82 -4.97 22.15
N GLY A 152 12.98 -4.60 21.61
CA GLY A 152 14.12 -4.10 22.35
C GLY A 152 14.36 -2.59 22.17
N ASN A 153 15.63 -2.22 22.30
CA ASN A 153 16.11 -0.83 22.27
C ASN A 153 17.17 -0.59 21.19
N THR A 154 17.17 -1.40 20.12
CA THR A 154 18.13 -1.24 19.01
C THR A 154 17.68 -0.21 17.97
N ALA A 155 16.41 0.19 17.97
CA ALA A 155 15.90 1.27 17.12
C ALA A 155 16.44 2.63 17.59
N TYR A 156 17.04 3.39 16.67
CA TYR A 156 17.62 4.69 16.99
C TYR A 156 16.58 5.78 17.31
N THR A 157 16.94 6.66 18.24
CA THR A 157 16.15 7.85 18.60
C THR A 157 16.63 9.13 17.89
N LYS A 158 17.61 8.99 16.97
CA LYS A 158 18.09 10.10 16.14
C LYS A 158 16.97 10.56 15.21
N ASP A 159 16.79 11.87 15.10
CA ASP A 159 15.82 12.43 14.17
C ASP A 159 16.28 12.24 12.71
N ILE A 160 15.41 11.60 11.93
CA ILE A 160 15.58 11.33 10.50
C ILE A 160 14.47 12.00 9.68
N HIS A 161 13.65 12.87 10.29
CA HIS A 161 12.48 13.46 9.65
C HIS A 161 12.80 14.21 8.36
N GLY A 162 13.87 15.01 8.34
CA GLY A 162 14.21 15.82 7.16
C GLY A 162 14.40 14.99 5.89
N SER A 163 15.15 13.88 5.98
CA SER A 163 15.33 12.98 4.85
C SER A 163 14.05 12.20 4.56
N VAL A 164 13.40 11.61 5.56
CA VAL A 164 12.18 10.79 5.37
C VAL A 164 11.03 11.60 4.77
N ALA A 165 10.70 12.77 5.33
CA ALA A 165 9.58 13.59 4.88
C ALA A 165 9.77 14.10 3.45
N SER A 166 11.02 14.42 3.05
CA SER A 166 11.29 14.85 1.67
C SER A 166 11.01 13.73 0.65
N HIS A 167 11.34 12.48 0.98
CA HIS A 167 11.05 11.31 0.15
C HIS A 167 9.56 10.99 0.14
N LEU A 168 8.91 11.01 1.31
CA LEU A 168 7.46 10.78 1.41
C LEU A 168 6.67 11.82 0.62
N LYS A 169 7.03 13.12 0.69
CA LYS A 169 6.38 14.17 -0.12
C LYS A 169 6.46 13.88 -1.62
N LYS A 170 7.60 13.40 -2.13
CA LYS A 170 7.74 13.01 -3.54
C LYS A 170 6.84 11.83 -3.89
N SER A 171 6.84 10.79 -3.05
CA SER A 171 6.02 9.59 -3.24
C SER A 171 4.52 9.91 -3.16
N LEU A 172 4.10 10.75 -2.21
CA LEU A 172 2.74 11.24 -2.06
C LEU A 172 2.27 12.04 -3.27
N ALA A 173 3.10 12.94 -3.79
CA ALA A 173 2.78 13.72 -4.98
C ALA A 173 2.56 12.81 -6.21
N LYS A 174 3.46 11.84 -6.41
CA LYS A 174 3.33 10.85 -7.48
C LYS A 174 2.06 10.00 -7.35
N ARG A 175 1.75 9.56 -6.12
CA ARG A 175 0.54 8.80 -5.80
C ARG A 175 -0.73 9.60 -6.07
N ASN A 176 -0.78 10.85 -5.60
CA ASN A 176 -1.93 11.74 -5.80
C ASN A 176 -2.15 12.06 -7.28
N TRP A 177 -1.06 12.23 -8.05
CA TRP A 177 -1.14 12.36 -9.49
C TRP A 177 -1.75 11.11 -10.16
N LYS A 178 -1.30 9.91 -9.79
CA LYS A 178 -1.85 8.65 -10.33
C LYS A 178 -3.33 8.48 -9.99
N LYS A 179 -3.76 8.81 -8.76
CA LYS A 179 -5.18 8.84 -8.35
C LYS A 179 -6.00 9.80 -9.22
N ALA A 180 -5.51 11.04 -9.40
CA ALA A 180 -6.19 12.06 -10.21
C ALA A 180 -6.30 11.67 -11.69
N TYR A 181 -5.23 11.11 -12.26
CA TYR A 181 -5.22 10.60 -13.64
C TYR A 181 -6.24 9.49 -13.84
N ASN A 182 -6.24 8.46 -12.98
CA ASN A 182 -7.17 7.34 -13.07
C ASN A 182 -8.63 7.78 -12.94
N ALA A 183 -8.93 8.71 -12.03
CA ALA A 183 -10.26 9.29 -11.89
C ALA A 183 -10.69 10.02 -13.18
N THR A 184 -9.79 10.79 -13.79
CA THR A 184 -10.05 11.49 -15.05
C THR A 184 -10.28 10.52 -16.21
N ALA A 185 -9.48 9.45 -16.28
CA ALA A 185 -9.65 8.39 -17.28
C ALA A 185 -10.99 7.67 -17.13
N ALA A 186 -11.41 7.35 -15.90
CA ALA A 186 -12.70 6.74 -15.62
C ALA A 186 -13.87 7.67 -16.01
N ILE A 187 -13.78 8.97 -15.70
CA ILE A 187 -14.76 9.97 -16.14
C ILE A 187 -14.85 10.01 -17.67
N ARG A 188 -13.71 10.03 -18.37
CA ARG A 188 -13.66 10.02 -19.84
C ARG A 188 -14.30 8.75 -20.40
N GLN A 189 -14.04 7.58 -19.82
CA GLN A 189 -14.67 6.32 -20.23
C GLN A 189 -16.19 6.35 -20.03
N LEU A 190 -16.67 6.86 -18.89
CA LEU A 190 -18.10 7.02 -18.62
C LEU A 190 -18.76 8.01 -19.60
N GLN A 191 -18.08 9.09 -19.97
CA GLN A 191 -18.54 10.03 -20.99
C GLN A 191 -18.62 9.35 -22.37
N MET A 192 -17.61 8.57 -22.76
CA MET A 192 -17.64 7.82 -24.02
C MET A 192 -18.75 6.77 -24.05
N LEU A 193 -18.97 6.04 -22.94
CA LEU A 193 -20.10 5.11 -22.82
C LEU A 193 -21.45 5.81 -22.93
N ARG A 194 -21.61 7.01 -22.34
CA ARG A 194 -22.81 7.84 -22.49
C ARG A 194 -23.00 8.30 -23.92
N LEU A 195 -21.94 8.75 -24.59
CA LEU A 195 -21.99 9.18 -25.99
C LEU A 195 -22.34 8.02 -26.93
N SER A 196 -21.73 6.85 -26.75
CA SER A 196 -22.06 5.63 -27.53
C SER A 196 -23.49 5.15 -27.28
N SER A 197 -24.00 5.28 -26.05
CA SER A 197 -25.39 4.97 -25.71
C SER A 197 -26.37 5.94 -26.38
N ASN A 198 -26.01 7.22 -26.48
CA ASN A 198 -26.82 8.23 -27.19
C ASN A 198 -26.77 8.05 -28.71
N SER A 199 -25.62 7.72 -29.28
CA SER A 199 -25.48 7.41 -30.72
C SER A 199 -26.31 6.18 -31.11
N ASN A 200 -26.34 5.14 -30.26
CA ASN A 200 -27.19 3.97 -30.49
C ASN A 200 -28.69 4.30 -30.39
N ARG A 201 -29.08 5.21 -29.48
CA ARG A 201 -30.48 5.71 -29.41
C ARG A 201 -30.88 6.50 -30.66
N ILE A 202 -30.02 7.40 -31.15
CA ILE A 202 -30.28 8.19 -32.36
C ILE A 202 -30.36 7.27 -33.60
N GLY A 203 -29.50 6.26 -33.69
CA GLY A 203 -29.53 5.26 -34.77
C GLY A 203 -30.78 4.38 -34.76
N GLN A 204 -31.33 4.03 -33.59
CA GLN A 204 -32.61 3.33 -33.48
C GLN A 204 -33.81 4.23 -33.85
N GLN A 205 -33.76 5.52 -33.50
CA GLN A 205 -34.82 6.47 -33.82
C GLN A 205 -34.89 6.79 -35.32
N GLN A 206 -33.74 6.89 -36.01
CA GLN A 206 -33.70 7.05 -37.47
C GLN A 206 -34.16 5.80 -38.23
N ARG A 207 -33.91 4.59 -37.71
CA ARG A 207 -34.42 3.35 -38.32
C ARG A 207 -35.94 3.21 -38.16
N ALA A 208 -36.51 3.67 -37.06
CA ALA A 208 -37.96 3.67 -36.84
C ALA A 208 -38.71 4.67 -37.75
N THR A 209 -38.10 5.81 -38.09
CA THR A 209 -38.73 6.81 -38.98
C THR A 209 -38.68 6.43 -40.46
N THR A 210 -37.68 5.68 -40.90
CA THR A 210 -37.54 5.27 -42.32
C THR A 210 -38.50 4.12 -42.69
N SER A 211 -38.92 3.30 -41.72
CA SER A 211 -39.93 2.26 -41.93
C SER A 211 -41.39 2.77 -41.99
N ALA A 212 -41.64 4.06 -41.68
CA ALA A 212 -42.98 4.66 -41.70
C ALA A 212 -43.34 5.36 -43.04
N PHE A 213 -42.40 5.45 -44.00
CA PHE A 213 -42.60 6.08 -45.31
C PHE A 213 -42.66 5.08 -46.49
N GLN A 214 -42.73 3.79 -46.22
CA GLN A 214 -43.00 2.75 -47.21
C GLN A 214 -44.37 2.12 -46.95
N VAL A 215 -45.44 2.86 -47.25
CA VAL A 215 -46.79 2.33 -47.51
C VAL A 215 -47.35 3.09 -48.69
#